data_AF-A0A7V6CE82-F1
#
_entry.id   AF-A0A7V6CE82-F1
#
_cell.length_a   1.000
_cell.length_b   1.000
_cell.length_c   1.000
_cell.angle_alpha   90.00
_cell.angle_beta   90.00
_cell.angle_gamma   90.00
#
_symmetry.space_group_name_H-M   'P 1'
#
loop_
_entity.id
_entity.type
_entity.pdbx_description
1 polymer ?
#
loop_
_entity_poly.entity_id
_entity_poly.type
_entity_poly.pdbx_seq_one_letter_code
_entity_poly.pdbx_strand_id
1 'polypeptide(L)'
;MKRKWFQLASTFIHNGYVGFLENPGIYNGFLKNLCGPGLNCHSCPASLFTCPLGILQNFFISVRILSWQVLIGSFLYILGFFLLFGLFLGRFICGWLCPFGFLQDLVYKIPFLKKQINFPLHIESYLKFTFLIFFVILLPLFILNGLGYGILWFCKYICPAGTIEAGYFNLLLQPSLFFLAGFIFYLKTFI
;
A
#
# COMPACT_ATOMS: atom_id res chain seq x y z
N MET A 1 5.18 25.59 -5.24
CA MET A 1 4.32 25.20 -6.39
C MET A 1 4.87 24.02 -7.18
N LYS A 2 6.18 23.93 -7.47
CA LYS A 2 6.77 22.83 -8.26
C LYS A 2 6.48 21.42 -7.72
N ARG A 3 6.64 21.17 -6.41
CA ARG A 3 6.41 19.84 -5.79
C ARG A 3 5.01 19.26 -6.02
N LYS A 4 3.97 20.09 -5.93
CA LYS A 4 2.58 19.63 -6.05
C LYS A 4 2.27 19.13 -7.46
N TRP A 5 2.85 19.74 -8.49
CA TRP A 5 2.67 19.28 -9.87
C TRP A 5 3.28 17.90 -10.10
N PHE A 6 4.47 17.63 -9.54
CA PHE A 6 5.07 16.30 -9.59
C PHE A 6 4.24 15.25 -8.83
N GLN A 7 3.78 15.60 -7.63
CA GLN A 7 2.90 14.72 -6.84
C GLN A 7 1.60 14.40 -7.58
N LEU A 8 0.98 15.40 -8.18
CA LEU A 8 -0.27 15.28 -8.91
C LEU A 8 -0.08 14.45 -10.19
N ALA A 9 0.95 14.76 -10.99
CA ALA A 9 1.31 13.97 -12.16
C ALA A 9 1.61 12.51 -11.79
N SER A 10 2.39 12.28 -10.74
CA SER A 10 2.69 10.92 -10.26
C SER A 10 1.43 10.19 -9.81
N THR A 11 0.53 10.86 -9.09
CA THR A 11 -0.75 10.29 -8.65
C THR A 11 -1.60 9.85 -9.84
N PHE A 12 -1.70 10.66 -10.89
CA PHE A 12 -2.42 10.30 -12.12
C PHE A 12 -1.73 9.15 -12.88
N ILE A 13 -0.40 9.10 -12.92
CA ILE A 13 0.31 7.97 -13.53
C ILE A 13 0.04 6.68 -12.77
N HIS A 14 0.01 6.75 -11.43
CA HIS A 14 -0.21 5.57 -10.58
C HIS A 14 -1.67 5.12 -10.54
N ASN A 15 -2.61 6.07 -10.63
CA ASN A 15 -4.06 5.85 -10.47
C ASN A 15 -4.85 6.31 -11.71
N GLY A 16 -4.28 6.13 -12.89
CA GLY A 16 -4.84 6.61 -14.16
C GLY A 16 -5.78 5.65 -14.86
N TYR A 17 -6.16 4.53 -14.24
CA TYR A 17 -7.12 3.62 -14.85
C TYR A 17 -8.52 4.24 -14.77
N VAL A 18 -9.20 4.38 -15.90
CA VAL A 18 -10.55 5.00 -15.98
C VAL A 18 -11.66 3.95 -16.20
N GLY A 19 -11.30 2.72 -16.58
CA GLY A 19 -12.28 1.65 -16.88
C GLY A 19 -13.14 1.23 -15.69
N PHE A 20 -12.81 1.68 -14.46
CA PHE A 20 -13.66 1.47 -13.28
C PHE A 20 -15.01 2.22 -13.38
N LEU A 21 -15.12 3.24 -14.24
CA LEU A 21 -16.36 3.98 -14.43
C LEU A 21 -17.44 3.16 -15.15
N GLU A 22 -17.03 2.29 -16.07
CA GLU A 22 -17.94 1.40 -16.80
C GLU A 22 -18.15 0.08 -16.06
N ASN A 23 -17.06 -0.49 -15.54
CA ASN A 23 -17.08 -1.73 -14.79
C ASN A 23 -16.32 -1.51 -13.48
N PRO A 24 -17.00 -1.39 -12.33
CA PRO A 24 -16.39 -0.96 -11.06
C PRO A 24 -15.43 -1.98 -10.40
N GLY A 25 -14.72 -2.79 -11.19
CA GLY A 25 -13.71 -3.73 -10.75
C GLY A 25 -12.28 -3.16 -10.72
N ILE A 26 -11.37 -3.99 -10.22
CA ILE A 26 -9.94 -3.69 -10.14
C ILE A 26 -9.31 -3.92 -11.52
N TYR A 27 -8.39 -3.02 -11.90
CA TYR A 27 -7.57 -3.22 -13.10
C TYR A 27 -6.66 -4.46 -12.97
N ASN A 28 -6.74 -5.37 -13.95
CA ASN A 28 -5.96 -6.62 -13.99
C ASN A 28 -4.98 -6.70 -15.19
N GLY A 29 -4.68 -5.57 -15.84
CA GLY A 29 -3.76 -5.55 -16.98
C GLY A 29 -2.27 -5.58 -16.57
N PHE A 30 -1.38 -5.60 -17.56
CA PHE A 30 0.07 -5.81 -17.36
C PHE A 30 0.73 -4.84 -16.37
N LEU A 31 0.34 -3.56 -16.38
CA LEU A 31 0.92 -2.56 -15.46
C LEU A 31 0.70 -2.93 -13.98
N LYS A 32 -0.35 -3.70 -13.67
CA LYS A 32 -0.64 -4.19 -12.32
C LYS A 32 0.33 -5.27 -11.86
N ASN A 33 1.24 -5.73 -12.70
CA ASN A 33 2.32 -6.63 -12.28
C ASN A 33 3.58 -5.87 -11.85
N LEU A 34 3.59 -4.54 -11.99
CA LEU A 34 4.74 -3.69 -11.68
C LEU A 34 4.53 -2.93 -10.37
N CYS A 35 5.57 -2.81 -9.56
CA CYS A 35 5.62 -1.95 -8.38
C CYS A 35 5.62 -0.47 -8.79
N GLY A 36 4.73 0.33 -8.19
CA GLY A 36 4.80 1.78 -8.24
C GLY A 36 5.72 2.33 -7.14
N PRO A 37 6.54 3.37 -7.39
CA PRO A 37 7.31 4.02 -6.34
C PRO A 37 6.43 4.66 -5.26
N GLY A 38 6.42 4.05 -4.08
CA GLY A 38 5.70 4.52 -2.89
C GLY A 38 4.53 3.62 -2.50
N LEU A 39 3.69 4.11 -1.60
CA LEU A 39 2.46 3.41 -1.20
C LEU A 39 1.37 3.67 -2.24
N ASN A 40 0.93 2.60 -2.91
CA ASN A 40 -0.18 2.61 -3.87
C ASN A 40 -1.04 1.36 -3.66
N CYS A 41 -2.34 1.50 -3.37
CA CYS A 41 -3.14 0.33 -3.03
C CYS A 41 -3.40 -0.58 -4.24
N HIS A 42 -3.12 -1.88 -4.11
CA HIS A 42 -3.45 -2.86 -5.15
C HIS A 42 -4.97 -2.96 -5.39
N SER A 43 -5.77 -2.86 -4.33
CA SER A 43 -7.23 -3.00 -4.40
C SER A 43 -7.96 -1.70 -4.80
N CYS A 44 -7.22 -0.62 -5.10
CA CYS A 44 -7.82 0.60 -5.64
C CYS A 44 -8.25 0.35 -7.10
N PRO A 45 -9.52 0.61 -7.48
CA PRO A 45 -10.00 0.47 -8.85
C PRO A 45 -9.19 1.28 -9.86
N ALA A 46 -8.84 2.52 -9.52
CA ALA A 46 -8.09 3.41 -10.40
C ALA A 46 -6.59 3.06 -10.51
N SER A 47 -6.07 2.19 -9.64
CA SER A 47 -4.64 1.91 -9.54
C SER A 47 -4.14 1.05 -10.71
N LEU A 48 -3.14 1.57 -11.43
CA LEU A 48 -2.42 0.89 -12.49
C LEU A 48 -1.26 0.03 -11.96
N PHE A 49 -0.62 0.44 -10.85
CA PHE A 49 0.58 -0.20 -10.29
C PHE A 49 0.36 -0.74 -8.88
N THR A 50 1.23 -1.63 -8.42
CA THR A 50 1.10 -2.27 -7.10
C THR A 50 1.94 -1.60 -6.01
N CYS A 51 1.60 -1.89 -4.75
CA CYS A 51 2.41 -1.48 -3.61
C CYS A 51 3.65 -2.39 -3.48
N PRO A 52 4.86 -1.84 -3.38
CA PRO A 52 6.06 -2.64 -3.13
C PRO A 52 6.01 -3.33 -1.77
N LEU A 53 5.38 -2.74 -0.75
CA LEU A 53 5.13 -3.43 0.53
C LEU A 53 4.13 -4.57 0.38
N GLY A 54 3.09 -4.40 -0.43
CA GLY A 54 2.09 -5.44 -0.67
C GLY A 54 2.70 -6.65 -1.38
N ILE A 55 3.54 -6.40 -2.39
CA ILE A 55 4.29 -7.45 -3.09
C ILE A 55 5.26 -8.16 -2.14
N LEU A 56 5.96 -7.42 -1.28
CA LEU A 56 6.82 -8.01 -0.27
C LEU A 56 6.05 -8.95 0.69
N GLN A 57 4.83 -8.57 1.10
CA GLN A 57 3.98 -9.47 1.89
C GLN A 57 3.53 -10.70 1.11
N ASN A 58 3.10 -10.52 -0.14
CA ASN A 58 2.70 -11.62 -1.00
C ASN A 58 3.83 -12.62 -1.22
N PHE A 59 5.07 -12.14 -1.34
CA PHE A 59 6.25 -13.00 -1.43
C PHE A 59 6.39 -13.87 -0.17
N PHE A 60 6.35 -13.28 1.03
CA PHE A 60 6.46 -14.04 2.27
C PHE A 60 5.30 -15.03 2.48
N ILE A 61 4.08 -14.66 2.10
CA ILE A 61 2.92 -15.56 2.15
C ILE A 61 3.09 -16.75 1.21
N SER A 62 3.65 -16.52 0.02
CA SER A 62 3.73 -17.50 -1.05
C SER A 62 5.01 -18.35 -1.01
N VAL A 63 5.94 -18.06 -0.11
CA VAL A 63 7.26 -18.71 -0.01
C VAL A 63 7.19 -20.24 0.16
N ARG A 64 6.08 -20.74 0.73
CA ARG A 64 5.84 -22.18 0.99
C ARG A 64 5.23 -22.92 -0.18
N ILE A 65 4.68 -22.20 -1.15
CA ILE A 65 3.82 -22.73 -2.21
C ILE A 65 4.54 -22.62 -3.56
N LEU A 66 5.26 -21.52 -3.77
CA LEU A 66 5.95 -21.24 -5.01
C LEU A 66 7.11 -22.21 -5.25
N SER A 67 7.27 -22.64 -6.50
CA SER A 67 8.44 -23.38 -6.96
C SER A 67 9.71 -22.54 -6.81
N TRP A 68 10.84 -23.21 -6.58
CA TRP A 68 12.13 -22.56 -6.32
C TRP A 68 12.54 -21.52 -7.38
N GLN A 69 12.27 -21.82 -8.65
CA GLN A 69 12.57 -20.92 -9.78
C GLN A 69 11.80 -19.59 -9.69
N VAL A 70 10.50 -19.66 -9.40
CA VAL A 70 9.64 -18.46 -9.30
C VAL A 70 9.95 -17.67 -8.04
N LEU A 71 10.31 -18.36 -6.96
CA LEU A 71 10.72 -17.74 -5.70
C LEU A 71 11.99 -16.89 -5.88
N ILE A 72 13.02 -17.42 -6.54
CA ILE A 72 14.25 -16.66 -6.83
C ILE A 72 13.95 -15.45 -7.71
N GLY A 73 13.18 -15.63 -8.79
CA GLY A 73 12.82 -14.52 -9.68
C GLY A 73 12.07 -13.40 -8.95
N SER A 74 11.10 -13.76 -8.11
CA SER A 74 10.33 -12.81 -7.31
C SER A 74 11.20 -12.09 -6.28
N PHE A 75 12.09 -12.83 -5.61
CA PHE A 75 13.03 -12.25 -4.64
C PHE A 75 13.97 -11.24 -5.29
N LEU A 76 14.58 -11.58 -6.43
CA LEU A 76 15.48 -10.69 -7.18
C LEU A 76 14.75 -9.45 -7.67
N TYR A 77 13.50 -9.58 -8.13
CA TYR A 77 12.68 -8.43 -8.52
C TYR A 77 12.44 -7.48 -7.35
N ILE A 78 11.99 -8.02 -6.21
CA ILE A 78 11.68 -7.23 -5.02
C ILE A 78 12.95 -6.55 -4.47
N LEU A 79 14.03 -7.31 -4.32
CA LEU A 79 15.31 -6.81 -3.83
C LEU A 79 15.89 -5.76 -4.77
N GLY A 80 15.85 -6.00 -6.08
CA GLY A 80 16.29 -5.05 -7.10
C GLY A 80 15.48 -3.76 -7.06
N PHE A 81 14.16 -3.85 -6.92
CA PHE A 81 13.29 -2.68 -6.77
C PHE A 81 13.65 -1.87 -5.51
N PHE A 82 13.71 -2.50 -4.34
CA PHE A 82 14.03 -1.80 -3.10
C PHE A 82 15.45 -1.23 -3.08
N LEU A 83 16.44 -1.91 -3.66
CA LEU A 83 17.80 -1.39 -3.78
C LEU A 83 17.87 -0.20 -4.72
N LEU A 84 17.32 -0.30 -5.93
CA LEU A 84 17.35 0.78 -6.92
C LEU A 84 16.63 2.02 -6.36
N PHE A 85 15.38 1.87 -5.95
CA PHE A 85 14.60 3.00 -5.46
C PHE A 85 15.10 3.49 -4.10
N GLY A 86 15.59 2.61 -3.22
CA GLY A 86 16.15 2.96 -1.92
C GLY A 86 17.46 3.74 -1.99
N LEU A 87 18.40 3.32 -2.85
CA LEU A 87 19.70 3.95 -3.00
C LEU A 87 19.62 5.29 -3.74
N PHE A 88 18.87 5.35 -4.84
CA PHE A 88 18.85 6.56 -5.68
C PHE A 88 17.84 7.60 -5.21
N LEU A 89 16.68 7.17 -4.69
CA LEU A 89 15.56 8.07 -4.42
C LEU A 89 15.21 8.13 -2.92
N GLY A 90 15.33 7.03 -2.18
CA GLY A 90 15.14 7.01 -0.72
C GLY A 90 13.87 7.74 -0.26
N ARG A 91 14.02 8.74 0.63
CA ARG A 91 12.90 9.56 1.14
C ARG A 91 12.24 10.46 0.11
N PHE A 92 12.89 10.70 -1.04
CA PHE A 92 12.32 11.52 -2.12
C PHE A 92 11.03 10.89 -2.66
N ILE A 93 10.96 9.56 -2.71
CA ILE A 93 9.80 8.81 -3.19
C ILE A 93 8.54 9.21 -2.42
N CYS A 94 8.60 9.14 -1.09
CA CYS A 94 7.45 9.43 -0.23
C CYS A 94 6.97 10.88 -0.37
N GLY A 95 7.89 11.83 -0.61
CA GLY A 95 7.56 13.25 -0.72
C GLY A 95 7.10 13.71 -2.11
N TRP A 96 7.47 13.01 -3.18
CA TRP A 96 7.28 13.51 -4.55
C TRP A 96 6.53 12.55 -5.47
N LEU A 97 6.73 11.24 -5.31
CA LEU A 97 6.20 10.22 -6.23
C LEU A 97 5.02 9.44 -5.63
N CYS A 98 5.02 9.25 -4.31
CA CYS A 98 4.03 8.44 -3.61
C CYS A 98 2.62 9.08 -3.66
N PRO A 99 1.61 8.39 -4.23
CA PRO A 99 0.22 8.86 -4.22
C PRO A 99 -0.32 9.11 -2.81
N PHE A 100 -0.03 8.19 -1.88
CA PHE A 100 -0.44 8.36 -0.49
C PHE A 100 0.26 9.57 0.18
N GLY A 101 1.51 9.87 -0.18
CA GLY A 101 2.21 11.07 0.32
C GLY A 101 1.53 12.37 -0.13
N PHE A 102 1.00 12.39 -1.35
CA PHE A 102 0.18 13.51 -1.83
C PHE A 102 -1.12 13.64 -1.03
N LEU A 103 -1.80 12.53 -0.73
CA LEU A 103 -2.99 12.52 0.13
C LEU A 103 -2.67 13.03 1.54
N GLN A 104 -1.56 12.60 2.14
CA GLN A 104 -1.11 13.10 3.45
C GLN A 104 -0.88 14.63 3.42
N ASP A 105 -0.22 15.14 2.37
CA ASP A 105 -0.01 16.57 2.16
C ASP A 105 -1.33 17.35 1.99
N LEU A 106 -2.40 16.73 1.48
CA LEU A 106 -3.73 17.32 1.40
C LEU A 106 -4.44 17.31 2.77
N VAL A 107 -4.44 16.17 3.46
CA VAL A 107 -5.06 16.01 4.79
C VAL A 107 -4.43 16.97 5.80
N TYR A 108 -3.10 17.15 5.77
CA TYR A 108 -2.41 18.06 6.68
C TYR A 108 -2.82 19.54 6.53
N LYS A 109 -3.38 19.93 5.37
CA LYS A 109 -3.90 21.29 5.18
C LYS A 109 -5.25 21.52 5.85
N ILE A 110 -5.97 20.46 6.20
CA ILE A 110 -7.28 20.57 6.86
C ILE A 110 -7.02 20.92 8.34
N PRO A 111 -7.42 22.12 8.81
CA PRO A 111 -7.00 22.62 10.12
C PRO A 111 -7.59 21.83 11.30
N PHE A 112 -8.74 21.17 11.12
CA PHE A 112 -9.46 20.45 12.16
C PHE A 112 -8.87 19.07 12.51
N LEU A 113 -8.12 18.42 11.61
CA LEU A 113 -7.59 17.05 11.79
C LEU A 113 -6.19 17.02 12.43
N LYS A 114 -5.69 18.14 12.94
CA LYS A 114 -4.33 18.24 13.46
C LYS A 114 -4.25 17.70 14.89
N LYS A 115 -4.00 16.39 15.02
CA LYS A 115 -3.59 15.79 16.29
C LYS A 115 -2.07 15.74 16.34
N GLN A 116 -1.45 16.57 17.17
CA GLN A 116 -0.01 16.50 17.42
C GLN A 116 0.26 15.37 18.42
N ILE A 117 0.87 14.30 17.93
CA ILE A 117 1.39 13.22 18.77
C ILE A 117 2.90 13.39 18.80
N ASN A 118 3.43 13.90 19.91
CA ASN A 118 4.87 14.02 20.11
C ASN A 118 5.39 12.71 20.66
N PHE A 119 6.07 11.93 19.82
CA PHE A 119 6.87 10.81 20.29
C PHE A 119 8.31 11.27 20.55
N PRO A 120 9.00 10.69 21.55
CA PRO A 120 10.42 10.93 21.71
C PRO A 120 11.18 10.43 20.46
N LEU A 121 12.06 11.27 19.92
CA LEU A 121 12.77 11.11 18.63
C LEU A 121 13.42 9.73 18.40
N HIS A 122 13.80 9.03 19.48
CA HIS A 122 14.42 7.72 19.38
C HIS A 122 13.40 6.59 19.13
N ILE A 123 12.22 6.65 19.76
CA ILE A 123 11.22 5.58 19.68
C ILE A 123 10.64 5.47 18.27
N GLU A 124 10.41 6.58 17.58
CA GLU A 124 9.88 6.57 16.20
C GLU A 124 10.77 5.79 15.23
N SER A 125 12.09 5.87 15.43
CA SER A 125 13.06 5.17 14.58
C SER A 125 13.06 3.66 14.79
N TYR A 126 12.81 3.17 16.01
CA TYR A 126 12.65 1.72 16.24
C TYR A 126 11.26 1.24 15.82
N LEU A 127 10.24 2.03 16.13
CA LEU A 127 8.84 1.68 15.89
C LEU A 127 8.61 1.32 14.41
N LYS A 128 9.14 2.11 13.46
CA LYS A 128 8.99 1.84 12.03
C LYS A 128 9.59 0.48 11.61
N PHE A 129 10.73 0.08 12.19
CA PHE A 129 11.37 -1.19 11.87
C PHE A 129 10.64 -2.34 12.56
N THR A 130 10.19 -2.16 13.80
CA THR A 130 9.36 -3.12 14.49
C THR A 130 8.07 -3.39 13.72
N PHE A 131 7.38 -2.35 13.24
CA PHE A 131 6.18 -2.51 12.42
C PHE A 131 6.47 -3.25 11.11
N LEU A 132 7.55 -2.88 10.42
CA LEU A 132 7.91 -3.53 9.16
C LEU A 132 8.24 -5.00 9.38
N ILE A 133 9.13 -5.33 10.33
CA ILE A 133 9.52 -6.71 10.61
C ILE A 133 8.31 -7.53 11.06
N PHE A 134 7.51 -7.02 11.99
CA PHE A 134 6.41 -7.79 12.56
C PHE A 134 5.25 -7.97 11.57
N PHE A 135 4.73 -6.88 11.00
CA PHE A 135 3.54 -6.95 10.15
C PHE A 135 3.80 -7.30 8.70
N VAL A 136 4.99 -7.04 8.18
CA VAL A 136 5.32 -7.32 6.76
C VAL A 136 6.02 -8.67 6.61
N ILE A 137 6.82 -9.09 7.61
CA ILE A 137 7.65 -10.31 7.51
C ILE A 137 7.14 -11.42 8.42
N LEU A 138 7.16 -11.23 9.74
CA LEU A 138 6.89 -12.30 10.71
C LEU A 138 5.44 -12.80 10.64
N LEU A 139 4.44 -11.91 10.75
CA LEU A 139 3.04 -12.34 10.77
C LEU A 139 2.59 -13.04 9.48
N PRO A 140 2.91 -12.54 8.26
CA PRO A 140 2.55 -13.25 7.04
C PRO A 140 3.26 -14.59 6.87
N LEU A 141 4.44 -14.77 7.48
CA LEU A 141 5.10 -16.06 7.56
C LEU A 141 4.39 -16.96 8.57
N PHE A 142 4.25 -16.58 9.83
CA PHE A 142 3.89 -17.54 10.88
C PHE A 142 2.38 -17.80 11.02
N ILE A 143 1.53 -16.86 10.65
CA ILE A 143 0.08 -17.01 10.84
C ILE A 143 -0.59 -17.38 9.52
N LEU A 144 -1.02 -18.64 9.45
CA LEU A 144 -1.68 -19.25 8.31
C LEU A 144 -3.17 -19.38 8.55
N ASN A 145 -3.95 -19.23 7.49
CA ASN A 145 -5.36 -19.62 7.48
C ASN A 145 -5.49 -21.13 7.37
N GLY A 146 -6.70 -21.66 7.60
CA GLY A 146 -6.99 -23.10 7.47
C GLY A 146 -6.70 -23.71 6.09
N LEU A 147 -6.50 -22.88 5.07
CA LEU A 147 -6.10 -23.27 3.71
C LEU A 147 -4.57 -23.23 3.48
N GLY A 148 -3.77 -22.95 4.51
CA GLY A 148 -2.30 -22.86 4.41
C GLY A 148 -1.77 -21.54 3.83
N TYR A 149 -2.64 -20.60 3.44
CA TYR A 149 -2.25 -19.26 2.99
C TYR A 149 -2.11 -18.29 4.16
N GLY A 150 -1.03 -17.52 4.16
CA GLY A 150 -0.88 -16.36 5.04
C GLY A 150 -1.78 -15.17 4.63
N ILE A 151 -1.93 -14.20 5.53
CA ILE A 151 -2.70 -12.97 5.30
C ILE A 151 -1.73 -11.79 5.09
N LEU A 152 -2.11 -10.81 4.26
CA LEU A 152 -1.40 -9.52 4.17
C LEU A 152 -1.70 -8.65 5.39
N TRP A 153 -1.07 -8.96 6.53
CA TRP A 153 -1.34 -8.34 7.83
C TRP A 153 -1.29 -6.82 7.82
N PHE A 154 -0.27 -6.24 7.19
CA PHE A 154 -0.14 -4.79 7.09
C PHE A 154 -1.25 -4.19 6.21
N CYS A 155 -1.48 -4.73 5.01
CA CYS A 155 -2.57 -4.26 4.14
C CYS A 155 -3.95 -4.37 4.80
N LYS A 156 -4.21 -5.44 5.54
CA LYS A 156 -5.50 -5.71 6.18
C LYS A 156 -5.75 -4.85 7.42
N TYR A 157 -4.76 -4.72 8.30
CA TYR A 157 -4.98 -4.12 9.63
C TYR A 157 -4.44 -2.70 9.80
N ILE A 158 -3.46 -2.28 9.01
CA ILE A 158 -2.72 -1.02 9.27
C ILE A 158 -2.77 -0.06 8.10
N CYS A 159 -2.61 -0.55 6.86
CA CYS A 159 -2.29 0.30 5.70
C CYS A 159 -3.33 1.41 5.41
N PRO A 160 -3.03 2.69 5.71
CA PRO A 160 -4.00 3.77 5.57
C PRO A 160 -4.38 4.04 4.11
N ALA A 161 -3.42 3.87 3.18
CA ALA A 161 -3.68 3.94 1.74
C ALA A 161 -4.77 2.96 1.31
N GLY A 162 -4.78 1.73 1.87
CA GLY A 162 -5.84 0.77 1.57
C GLY A 162 -7.23 1.15 2.09
N THR A 163 -7.32 1.89 3.18
CA THR A 163 -8.62 2.36 3.69
C THR A 163 -9.18 3.48 2.82
N ILE A 164 -8.32 4.44 2.45
CA ILE A 164 -8.74 5.64 1.71
C ILE A 164 -8.87 5.35 0.22
N GLU A 165 -7.83 4.83 -0.42
CA GLU A 165 -7.77 4.65 -1.88
C GLU A 165 -8.62 3.47 -2.36
N ALA A 166 -8.75 2.41 -1.55
CA ALA A 166 -9.55 1.25 -1.92
C ALA A 166 -10.85 1.17 -1.11
N GLY A 167 -10.80 1.24 0.21
CA GLY A 167 -11.99 1.07 1.06
C GLY A 167 -13.10 2.08 0.76
N TYR A 168 -12.86 3.36 1.08
CA TYR A 168 -13.84 4.43 0.83
C TYR A 168 -14.15 4.58 -0.65
N PHE A 169 -13.15 4.49 -1.52
CA PHE A 169 -13.37 4.67 -2.95
C PHE A 169 -14.24 3.55 -3.55
N ASN A 170 -14.03 2.29 -3.17
CA ASN A 170 -14.91 1.19 -3.59
C ASN A 170 -16.32 1.30 -3.01
N LEU A 171 -16.47 1.75 -1.76
CA LEU A 171 -17.80 1.97 -1.16
C LEU A 171 -18.61 3.06 -1.89
N LEU A 172 -17.93 4.09 -2.40
CA LEU A 172 -18.57 5.12 -3.22
C LEU A 172 -18.99 4.60 -4.60
N LEU A 173 -18.18 3.74 -5.22
CA LEU A 173 -18.48 3.16 -6.53
C LEU A 173 -19.52 2.03 -6.46
N GLN A 174 -19.48 1.23 -5.40
CA GLN A 174 -20.36 0.08 -5.19
C GLN A 174 -20.95 0.11 -3.77
N PRO A 175 -22.13 0.72 -3.58
CA PRO A 175 -22.80 0.75 -2.29
C PRO A 175 -23.16 -0.64 -1.73
N SER A 176 -23.23 -1.66 -2.57
CA SER A 176 -23.45 -3.04 -2.11
C SER A 176 -22.36 -3.55 -1.16
N LEU A 177 -21.14 -3.00 -1.23
CA LEU A 177 -20.01 -3.39 -0.39
C LEU A 177 -20.14 -2.92 1.06
N PHE A 178 -21.11 -2.04 1.39
CA PHE A 178 -21.33 -1.60 2.77
C PHE A 178 -21.60 -2.76 3.73
N PHE A 179 -22.20 -3.86 3.26
CA PHE A 179 -22.44 -5.03 4.11
C PHE A 179 -21.15 -5.74 4.54
N LEU A 180 -20.05 -5.58 3.79
CA LEU A 180 -18.74 -6.14 4.12
C LEU A 180 -17.92 -5.21 5.05
N ALA A 181 -18.38 -3.97 5.27
CA ALA A 181 -17.71 -3.03 6.16
C ALA A 181 -17.93 -3.46 7.63
N GLY A 182 -16.91 -4.11 8.19
CA GLY A 182 -16.91 -4.59 9.56
C GLY A 182 -16.09 -3.73 10.53
N PHE A 183 -15.97 -4.21 11.77
CA PHE A 183 -15.20 -3.57 12.84
C PHE A 183 -13.76 -3.19 12.44
N ILE A 184 -13.07 -4.06 11.69
CA ILE A 184 -11.68 -3.83 11.24
C ILE A 184 -11.59 -2.59 10.34
N PHE A 185 -12.59 -2.35 9.47
CA PHE A 185 -12.61 -1.20 8.56
C PHE A 185 -12.69 0.12 9.34
N TYR A 186 -13.58 0.19 10.34
CA TYR A 186 -13.72 1.37 11.19
C TYR A 186 -12.48 1.59 12.04
N LEU A 187 -11.96 0.54 12.69
CA LEU A 187 -10.74 0.64 13.50
C LEU A 187 -9.56 1.16 12.67
N LYS A 188 -9.41 0.70 11.43
CA LYS A 188 -8.37 1.15 10.50
C LYS A 188 -8.56 2.58 9.98
N THR A 189 -9.78 3.12 10.03
CA THR A 189 -10.04 4.53 9.69
C THR A 189 -9.56 5.46 10.80
N PHE A 190 -9.61 5.00 12.05
CA PHE A 190 -9.22 5.81 13.22
C PHE A 190 -7.71 5.85 13.48
N ILE A 191 -6.96 4.88 12.95
CA ILE A 191 -5.49 4.79 13.05
C ILE A 191 -4.83 5.70 12.02
#